data_AF-A0A1C0YZZ6-F1
#
_entry.id   AF-A0A1C0YZZ6-F1
#
_cell.length_a   1.000
_cell.length_b   1.000
_cell.length_c   1.000
_cell.angle_alpha   90.00
_cell.angle_beta   90.00
_cell.angle_gamma   90.00
#
_symmetry.space_group_name_H-M   'P 1'
#
loop_
_entity.id
_entity.type
_entity.pdbx_description
1 polymer ?
#
loop_
_entity_poly.entity_id
_entity_poly.type
_entity_poly.pdbx_seq_one_letter_code
_entity_poly.pdbx_strand_id
1 'polypeptide(L)'
;MKSNEYVLNRIKVLLQEQGKSYQDLSNDTGISKSLIGHMLSGERVMKPERLIAIAKALGTEVKDLVKGNETNEPLEVVFRGELTNRQSKRAFEAVLFAIEDYVTMKQVD
;
A
#
# COMPACT_ATOMS: atom_id res chain seq x y z
N MET A 1 2.12 8.90 5.94
CA MET A 1 3.16 8.08 5.24
C MET A 1 2.50 7.43 4.04
N LYS A 2 3.11 7.38 2.84
CA LYS A 2 2.44 6.76 1.68
C LYS A 2 2.23 5.26 1.97
N SER A 3 1.06 4.70 1.65
CA SER A 3 0.71 3.29 1.95
C SER A 3 1.79 2.28 1.49
N ASN A 4 2.46 2.54 0.36
CA ASN A 4 3.57 1.72 -0.11
C ASN A 4 4.79 1.74 0.83
N GLU A 5 5.15 2.91 1.36
CA GLU A 5 6.29 3.08 2.26
C GLU A 5 6.08 2.35 3.60
N TYR A 6 4.84 2.27 4.07
CA TYR A 6 4.47 1.46 5.24
C TYR A 6 4.78 -0.01 5.01
N VAL A 7 4.29 -0.57 3.90
CA VAL A 7 4.51 -1.98 3.54
C VAL A 7 6.01 -2.29 3.47
N LEU A 8 6.79 -1.43 2.80
CA LEU A 8 8.23 -1.64 2.67
C LEU A 8 8.97 -1.61 4.02
N ASN A 9 8.61 -0.67 4.90
CA ASN A 9 9.19 -0.60 6.24
C ASN A 9 8.77 -1.81 7.09
N ARG A 10 7.51 -2.24 7.02
CA ARG A 10 7.03 -3.41 7.75
C ARG A 10 7.79 -4.68 7.36
N ILE A 11 8.03 -4.87 6.06
CA ILE A 11 8.83 -6.00 5.56
C ILE A 11 10.28 -5.93 6.09
N LYS A 12 10.91 -4.75 6.11
CA LYS A 12 12.26 -4.58 6.65
C LYS A 12 12.33 -4.92 8.14
N VAL A 13 11.35 -4.47 8.92
CA VAL A 13 11.26 -4.77 10.35
C VAL A 13 11.14 -6.27 10.59
N LEU A 14 10.24 -6.95 9.86
CA LEU A 14 10.08 -8.41 9.98
C LEU A 14 11.35 -9.17 9.60
N LEU A 15 12.08 -8.73 8.57
CA LEU A 15 13.37 -9.33 8.22
C LEU A 15 14.40 -9.18 9.36
N GLN A 16 14.45 -8.01 9.99
CA GLN A 16 15.34 -7.76 11.14
C GLN A 16 14.94 -8.60 12.36
N GLU A 17 13.65 -8.66 12.70
CA GLU A 17 13.11 -9.46 13.82
C GLU A 17 13.41 -10.96 13.64
N GLN A 18 13.36 -11.45 12.40
CA GLN A 18 13.63 -12.85 12.07
C GLN A 18 15.12 -13.14 11.78
N GLY A 19 15.99 -12.11 11.79
CA GLY A 19 17.40 -12.25 11.40
C GLY A 19 17.60 -12.72 9.95
N LYS A 20 16.61 -12.52 9.08
CA LYS A 20 16.65 -12.94 7.66
C LYS A 20 17.29 -11.87 6.79
N SER A 21 18.16 -12.30 5.90
CA SER A 21 18.75 -11.45 4.86
C SER A 21 17.87 -11.38 3.60
N TYR A 22 18.20 -10.47 2.69
CA TYR A 22 17.56 -10.43 1.37
C TYR A 22 17.89 -11.68 0.53
N GLN A 23 18.99 -12.38 0.84
CA GLN A 23 19.30 -13.65 0.18
C GLN A 23 18.35 -14.74 0.65
N ASP A 24 18.03 -14.77 1.94
CA ASP A 24 17.08 -15.76 2.49
C ASP A 24 15.69 -15.53 1.91
N LEU A 25 15.25 -14.27 1.84
CA LEU A 25 13.99 -13.93 1.19
C LEU A 25 13.98 -14.28 -0.30
N SER A 26 15.13 -14.16 -0.99
CA SER A 26 15.28 -14.57 -2.39
C SER A 26 15.08 -16.08 -2.55
N ASN A 27 15.69 -16.86 -1.66
CA ASN A 27 15.56 -18.32 -1.66
C ASN A 27 14.11 -18.76 -1.35
N ASP A 28 13.46 -18.13 -0.38
CA ASP A 28 12.10 -18.48 0.04
C ASP A 28 11.01 -18.11 -0.99
N THR A 29 11.23 -17.04 -1.76
CA THR A 29 10.23 -16.48 -2.69
C THR A 29 10.49 -16.81 -4.16
N GLY A 30 11.70 -17.25 -4.52
CA GLY A 30 12.14 -17.36 -5.91
C GLY A 30 12.34 -16.02 -6.63
N ILE A 31 12.23 -14.89 -5.92
CA ILE A 31 12.47 -13.55 -6.45
C ILE A 31 13.97 -13.26 -6.35
N SER A 32 14.59 -12.68 -7.38
CA SER A 32 16.02 -12.37 -7.32
C SER A 32 16.34 -11.36 -6.21
N LYS A 33 17.48 -11.54 -5.54
CA LYS A 33 17.97 -10.63 -4.49
C LYS A 33 18.03 -9.17 -4.94
N SER A 34 18.45 -8.91 -6.18
CA SER A 34 18.47 -7.55 -6.76
C SER A 34 17.05 -6.97 -6.86
N LEU A 35 16.08 -7.75 -7.35
CA LEU A 35 14.69 -7.30 -7.44
C LEU A 35 14.08 -7.02 -6.06
N ILE A 36 14.39 -7.85 -5.06
CA ILE A 36 14.01 -7.60 -3.66
C ILE A 36 14.60 -6.27 -3.18
N GLY A 37 15.90 -6.04 -3.43
CA GLY A 37 16.58 -4.79 -3.09
C GLY A 37 15.89 -3.55 -3.68
N HIS A 38 15.64 -3.56 -4.99
CA HIS A 38 14.97 -2.45 -5.68
C HIS A 38 13.51 -2.25 -5.23
N MET A 39 12.81 -3.31 -4.84
CA MET A 39 11.46 -3.19 -4.27
C MET A 39 11.51 -2.55 -2.87
N LEU A 40 12.42 -3.00 -2.01
CA LEU A 40 12.54 -2.52 -0.63
C LEU A 40 13.18 -1.12 -0.53
N SER A 41 13.94 -0.68 -1.54
CA SER A 41 14.40 0.71 -1.65
C SER A 41 13.31 1.66 -2.16
N GLY A 42 12.22 1.14 -2.71
CA GLY A 42 11.14 1.92 -3.31
C GLY A 42 11.40 2.36 -4.75
N GLU A 43 12.54 2.00 -5.34
CA GLU A 43 12.86 2.25 -6.75
C GLU A 43 11.92 1.49 -7.71
N ARG A 44 11.39 0.34 -7.28
CA ARG A 44 10.46 -0.46 -8.07
C ARG A 44 9.19 -0.78 -7.30
N VAL A 45 8.05 -0.53 -7.94
CA VAL A 45 6.73 -0.86 -7.38
C VAL A 45 6.60 -2.37 -7.16
N MET A 46 6.26 -2.74 -5.93
CA MET A 46 5.96 -4.12 -5.57
C MET A 46 4.59 -4.52 -6.12
N LYS A 47 4.55 -5.59 -6.90
CA LYS A 47 3.30 -6.13 -7.44
C LYS A 47 2.56 -6.94 -6.37
N PRO A 48 1.21 -7.03 -6.42
CA PRO A 48 0.42 -7.81 -5.47
C PRO A 48 0.87 -9.26 -5.33
N GLU A 49 1.16 -9.94 -6.45
CA GLU A 49 1.67 -11.32 -6.49
C GLU A 49 2.94 -11.50 -5.65
N ARG A 50 3.84 -10.51 -5.69
CA ARG A 50 5.10 -10.55 -4.94
C ARG A 50 4.90 -10.26 -3.47
N LEU A 51 3.95 -9.38 -3.15
CA LEU A 51 3.57 -9.12 -1.76
C LEU A 51 3.00 -10.39 -1.11
N ILE A 52 2.18 -11.15 -1.84
CA ILE A 52 1.65 -12.45 -1.38
C ILE A 52 2.80 -13.44 -1.12
N ALA A 53 3.75 -13.56 -2.06
CA ALA A 53 4.89 -14.46 -1.92
C ALA A 53 5.77 -14.09 -0.72
N ILE A 54 6.04 -12.79 -0.53
CA ILE A 54 6.83 -12.28 0.60
C ILE A 54 6.10 -12.49 1.93
N ALA A 55 4.79 -12.24 1.99
CA ALA A 55 3.99 -12.49 3.20
C ALA A 55 4.09 -13.96 3.63
N LYS A 56 3.95 -14.88 2.67
CA LYS A 56 4.10 -16.31 2.90
C LYS A 56 5.51 -16.68 3.39
N ALA A 57 6.55 -16.13 2.79
CA ALA A 57 7.95 -16.38 3.18
C ALA A 57 8.30 -15.84 4.58
N LEU A 58 7.61 -14.79 5.02
CA LEU A 58 7.76 -14.18 6.35
C LEU A 58 6.80 -14.76 7.40
N GLY A 59 5.93 -15.70 7.03
CA GLY A 59 4.96 -16.32 7.94
C GLY A 59 3.87 -15.34 8.42
N THR A 60 3.52 -14.36 7.61
CA THR A 60 2.49 -13.34 7.93
C THR A 60 1.41 -13.31 6.85
N GLU A 61 0.29 -12.62 7.11
CA GLU A 61 -0.73 -12.39 6.10
C GLU A 61 -0.53 -11.04 5.40
N VAL A 62 -0.96 -10.95 4.14
CA VAL A 62 -0.88 -9.68 3.37
C VAL A 62 -1.59 -8.54 4.09
N LYS A 63 -2.70 -8.84 4.78
CA LYS A 63 -3.45 -7.84 5.56
C LYS A 63 -2.58 -7.21 6.66
N ASP A 64 -1.65 -7.95 7.26
CA ASP A 64 -0.79 -7.49 8.34
C ASP A 64 0.41 -6.69 7.84
N LEU A 65 0.80 -6.88 6.57
CA LEU A 65 1.79 -6.06 5.90
C LEU A 65 1.21 -4.71 5.46
N VAL A 66 -0.10 -4.70 5.14
CA VAL A 66 -0.82 -3.53 4.60
C VAL A 66 -1.58 -2.76 5.68
N LYS A 67 -1.79 -3.37 6.86
CA LYS A 67 -2.38 -2.71 8.03
C LYS A 67 -1.43 -1.61 8.49
N GLY A 68 -1.54 -0.43 7.87
CA GLY A 68 -1.13 0.80 8.52
C GLY A 68 -1.73 0.78 9.91
N ASN A 69 -0.94 1.20 10.92
CA ASN A 69 -1.51 1.51 12.23
C ASN A 69 -2.83 2.22 11.97
N GLU A 70 -3.91 1.79 12.60
CA GLU A 70 -5.20 2.46 12.52
C GLU A 70 -4.99 3.86 13.10
N THR A 71 -4.47 4.77 12.28
CA THR A 71 -4.39 6.17 12.58
C THR A 71 -5.83 6.63 12.47
N ASN A 72 -6.32 7.30 13.51
CA ASN A 72 -7.52 8.13 13.45
C ASN A 72 -7.34 9.32 12.47
N GLU A 73 -6.43 9.22 11.50
CA GLU A 73 -6.34 10.16 10.40
C GLU A 73 -7.59 10.00 9.55
N PRO A 74 -8.27 11.11 9.20
CA PRO A 74 -9.45 11.04 8.36
C PRO A 74 -9.11 10.34 7.05
N LEU A 75 -10.01 9.48 6.57
CA LEU A 75 -9.89 8.83 5.27
C LEU A 75 -9.78 9.93 4.19
N GLU A 76 -8.63 10.03 3.53
CA GLU A 76 -8.41 10.96 2.43
C GLU A 76 -8.66 10.27 1.09
N VAL A 77 -9.60 10.79 0.30
CA VAL A 77 -9.86 10.32 -1.07
C VAL A 77 -9.05 11.18 -2.04
N VAL A 78 -8.02 10.59 -2.65
CA VAL A 78 -7.16 11.29 -3.63
C VAL A 78 -7.47 10.82 -5.04
N PHE A 79 -7.83 11.76 -5.92
CA PHE A 79 -7.97 11.50 -7.35
C PHE A 79 -6.60 11.27 -8.00
N ARG A 80 -6.45 10.17 -8.75
CA ARG A 80 -5.25 9.90 -9.55
C ARG A 80 -5.50 10.24 -11.02
N GLY A 81 -5.08 11.44 -11.41
CA GLY A 81 -5.18 11.93 -12.78
C GLY A 81 -5.18 13.45 -12.83
N GLU A 82 -5.31 14.01 -14.03
CA GLU A 82 -5.42 15.46 -14.23
C GLU A 82 -6.74 15.80 -14.94
N LEU A 83 -7.42 16.84 -14.44
CA LEU A 83 -8.64 17.37 -15.03
C LEU A 83 -8.24 18.54 -15.93
N THR A 84 -8.22 18.30 -17.23
CA THR A 84 -7.64 19.25 -18.21
C THR A 84 -8.61 20.34 -18.66
N ASN A 85 -9.89 20.28 -18.29
CA ASN A 85 -10.87 21.29 -18.68
C ASN A 85 -11.90 21.58 -17.58
N ARG A 86 -12.61 22.71 -17.73
CA ARG A 86 -13.55 23.19 -16.72
C ARG A 86 -14.78 22.28 -16.56
N GLN A 87 -15.22 21.62 -17.62
CA GLN A 87 -16.36 20.70 -17.53
C GLN A 87 -15.99 19.44 -16.75
N SER A 88 -14.83 18.85 -17.01
CA SER A 88 -14.37 17.67 -16.28
C SER A 88 -14.11 17.98 -14.81
N LYS A 89 -13.59 19.17 -14.49
CA LYS A 89 -13.46 19.63 -13.10
C LYS A 89 -14.81 19.69 -12.38
N ARG A 90 -15.82 20.33 -12.98
CA ARG A 90 -17.17 20.43 -12.40
C ARG A 90 -17.86 19.08 -12.24
N ALA A 91 -17.76 18.21 -13.24
CA ALA A 91 -18.34 16.88 -13.17
C ALA A 91 -17.71 16.05 -12.05
N PHE A 92 -16.39 16.17 -11.86
CA PHE A 92 -15.67 15.48 -10.80
C PHE A 92 -16.05 16.01 -9.41
N GLU A 93 -16.12 17.34 -9.24
CA GLU A 93 -16.57 17.97 -7.99
C GLU A 93 -17.98 17.51 -7.58
N ALA A 94 -18.89 17.36 -8.54
CA ALA A 94 -20.24 16.86 -8.27
C ALA A 94 -20.25 15.40 -7.79
N VAL A 95 -19.39 14.54 -8.35
CA VAL A 95 -19.25 13.14 -7.91
C VAL A 95 -18.64 13.08 -6.52
N LEU A 96 -17.60 13.86 -6.25
CA LEU A 96 -16.95 13.91 -4.95
C LEU A 96 -17.94 14.32 -3.86
N PHE A 97 -18.72 15.38 -4.10
CA PHE A 97 -19.77 15.83 -3.19
C PHE A 97 -20.80 14.73 -2.89
N ALA A 98 -21.27 14.01 -3.92
CA ALA A 98 -22.24 12.92 -3.73
C ALA A 98 -21.67 11.75 -2.90
N ILE A 99 -20.38 11.45 -3.05
CA ILE A 99 -19.69 10.43 -2.25
C ILE A 99 -19.58 10.90 -0.79
N GLU A 100 -19.16 12.14 -0.56
CA GLU A 100 -19.00 12.71 0.78
C GLU A 100 -20.34 12.76 1.53
N ASP A 101 -21.42 13.18 0.86
CA ASP A 101 -22.77 13.20 1.42
C ASP A 101 -23.22 11.78 1.85
N TYR A 102 -23.06 10.79 0.96
CA TYR A 102 -23.42 9.40 1.26
C TYR A 102 -22.62 8.80 2.43
N VAL A 103 -21.30 9.06 2.47
CA VAL A 103 -20.44 8.57 3.55
C VAL A 103 -20.81 9.23 4.87
N THR A 104 -21.07 10.54 4.86
CA THR A 104 -21.43 11.29 6.07
C THR A 104 -22.78 10.84 6.62
N MET A 105 -23.78 10.62 5.76
CA MET A 105 -25.09 10.11 6.18
C MET A 105 -25.01 8.73 6.85
N LYS A 106 -24.12 7.85 6.39
CA LYS A 106 -23.92 6.51 6.99
C LYS A 106 -23.20 6.49 8.34
N GLN A 107 -22.62 7.60 8.78
CA GLN A 107 -21.98 7.69 10.09
C GLN A 107 -22.94 8.14 11.22
N VAL A 108 -24.20 8.46 10.86
CA VAL A 108 -25.23 8.96 11.81
C VAL A 108 -26.24 7.87 12.23
N ASP A 109 -26.19 6.68 11.62
CA ASP A 109 -26.94 5.46 12.01
C ASP A 109 -26.03 4.44 12.72
#